data_AF-A0A380DLJ2-F1
#
_entry.id   AF-A0A380DLJ2-F1
#
_cell.length_a   1.000
_cell.length_b   1.000
_cell.length_c   1.000
_cell.angle_alpha   90.00
_cell.angle_beta   90.00
_cell.angle_gamma   90.00
#
_symmetry.space_group_name_H-M   'P 1'
#
loop_
_entity.id
_entity.type
_entity.pdbx_description
1 polymer ?
#
loop_
_entity_poly.entity_id
_entity_poly.type
_entity_poly.pdbx_seq_one_letter_code
_entity_poly.pdbx_strand_id
1 'polypeptide(L)'
;MMNLMKKTIKKKYHVELKNNKIVLLDNVEDEKLKQKIENFKFLSQYADFKGLKNYKDGSITANENVPSYEAEYKLNNSDENVKKT
;
A
#
# COMPACT_ATOMS: atom_id res chain seq x y z
N MET A 1 5.33 38.21 -6.07
CA MET A 1 5.89 36.86 -5.91
C MET A 1 4.77 35.85 -6.14
N MET A 2 4.85 35.04 -7.19
CA MET A 2 3.79 34.11 -7.58
C MET A 2 4.18 32.70 -7.14
N ASN A 3 3.38 32.11 -6.26
CA ASN A 3 3.60 30.81 -5.64
C ASN A 3 3.51 29.72 -6.73
N LEU A 4 4.64 29.09 -7.06
CA LEU A 4 4.68 27.99 -8.02
C LEU A 4 3.97 26.79 -7.37
N MET A 5 2.76 26.47 -7.83
CA MET A 5 2.15 25.17 -7.52
C MET A 5 3.15 24.09 -7.94
N LYS A 6 3.69 23.35 -6.97
CA LYS A 6 4.49 22.14 -7.22
C LYS A 6 3.61 21.14 -7.96
N LYS A 7 3.64 21.16 -9.30
CA LYS A 7 3.02 20.15 -10.15
C LYS A 7 3.71 18.82 -9.85
N THR A 8 3.02 17.92 -9.16
CA THR A 8 3.56 16.58 -8.87
C THR A 8 3.67 15.82 -10.18
N ILE A 9 4.87 15.68 -10.72
CA ILE A 9 5.11 14.87 -11.93
C ILE A 9 4.97 13.41 -11.51
N LYS A 10 3.86 12.78 -11.90
CA LYS A 10 3.66 11.33 -11.75
C LYS A 10 4.32 10.62 -12.93
N LYS A 11 5.29 9.75 -12.66
CA LYS A 11 5.82 8.79 -13.63
C LYS A 11 5.12 7.44 -13.40
N LYS A 12 4.77 6.75 -14.48
CA LYS A 12 4.18 5.40 -14.47
C LYS A 12 5.12 4.47 -15.23
N TYR A 13 5.23 3.22 -14.78
CA TYR A 13 6.05 2.19 -15.41
C TYR A 13 5.18 0.97 -15.67
N HIS A 14 5.29 0.39 -16.87
CA HIS A 14 4.62 -0.85 -17.23
C HIS A 14 5.36 -2.02 -16.61
N VAL A 15 4.60 -2.90 -15.97
CA VAL A 15 5.11 -4.10 -15.31
C VAL A 15 4.18 -5.28 -15.58
N GLU A 16 4.74 -6.48 -15.55
CA GLU A 16 4.00 -7.75 -15.61
C GLU A 16 4.27 -8.55 -14.32
N LEU A 17 3.26 -9.24 -13.79
CA LEU A 17 3.45 -10.21 -12.71
C LEU A 17 3.60 -11.60 -13.34
N LYS A 18 4.80 -12.18 -13.27
CA LYS A 18 5.10 -13.50 -13.83
C LYS A 18 5.81 -14.37 -12.81
N ASN A 19 5.33 -15.58 -12.59
CA ASN A 19 5.90 -16.52 -11.59
C ASN A 19 6.10 -15.88 -10.21
N ASN A 20 5.10 -15.12 -9.75
CA ASN A 20 5.11 -14.37 -8.48
C ASN A 20 6.23 -13.31 -8.35
N LYS A 21 6.76 -12.82 -9.48
CA LYS A 21 7.75 -11.74 -9.55
C LYS A 21 7.25 -10.61 -10.44
N ILE A 22 7.52 -9.38 -10.05
CA ILE A 22 7.25 -8.20 -10.87
C ILE A 22 8.40 -8.06 -11.87
N VAL A 23 8.06 -8.03 -13.16
CA VAL A 23 9.00 -7.83 -14.27
C VAL A 23 8.73 -6.46 -14.86
N LEU A 24 9.75 -5.60 -14.89
CA LEU A 24 9.68 -4.28 -15.49
C LEU A 24 9.77 -4.40 -17.02
N LEU A 25 8.80 -3.84 -17.74
CA LEU A 25 8.74 -3.88 -19.20
C LEU A 25 9.35 -2.64 -19.85
N ASP A 26 9.33 -1.50 -19.15
CA ASP A 26 9.91 -0.25 -19.63
C ASP A 26 11.42 -0.21 -19.38
N ASN A 27 12.17 0.45 -20.27
CA ASN A 27 13.58 0.72 -20.03
C ASN A 27 13.75 1.77 -18.92
N VAL A 28 14.49 1.42 -17.86
CA VAL A 28 14.83 2.31 -16.75
C VAL A 28 16.34 2.25 -16.53
N GLU A 29 17.02 3.37 -16.77
CA GLU A 29 18.49 3.50 -16.61
C GLU A 29 18.93 3.50 -15.14
N ASP A 30 18.06 3.96 -14.23
CA ASP A 30 18.34 3.95 -12.79
C ASP A 30 18.17 2.53 -12.22
N GLU A 31 19.30 1.84 -12.06
CA GLU A 31 19.34 0.48 -11.50
C GLU A 31 18.73 0.38 -10.10
N LYS A 32 18.81 1.42 -9.26
CA LYS A 32 18.17 1.39 -7.93
C LYS A 32 16.66 1.43 -8.06
N LEU A 33 16.14 2.22 -9.00
CA LEU A 33 14.71 2.28 -9.28
C LEU A 33 14.22 0.95 -9.86
N LYS A 34 14.94 0.37 -10.82
CA LYS A 34 14.64 -0.95 -11.38
C LYS A 34 14.57 -2.01 -10.29
N GLN A 35 15.59 -2.10 -9.44
CA GLN A 35 15.60 -3.04 -8.30
C GLN A 35 14.46 -2.78 -7.31
N LYS A 36 14.09 -1.51 -7.06
CA LYS A 36 12.95 -1.18 -6.21
C LYS A 36 11.62 -1.66 -6.79
N ILE A 37 11.44 -1.56 -8.11
CA ILE A 37 10.23 -2.03 -8.80
C ILE A 37 10.16 -3.56 -8.81
N GLU A 38 11.23 -4.25 -9.21
CA GLU A 38 11.24 -5.71 -9.35
C GLU A 38 11.18 -6.45 -7.99
N ASN A 39 11.75 -5.86 -6.94
CA ASN A 39 11.67 -6.40 -5.57
C ASN A 39 10.40 -5.96 -4.81
N PHE A 40 9.54 -5.15 -5.41
CA PHE A 40 8.33 -4.69 -4.75
C PHE A 40 7.43 -5.89 -4.40
N LYS A 41 6.86 -5.86 -3.19
CA LYS A 41 5.87 -6.83 -2.73
C LYS A 41 4.60 -6.08 -2.36
N PHE A 42 3.47 -6.56 -2.87
CA PHE A 42 2.17 -6.07 -2.44
C PHE A 42 1.93 -6.48 -0.98
N LEU A 43 1.23 -5.64 -0.22
CA LEU A 43 0.84 -5.93 1.17
C LEU A 43 0.16 -7.30 1.28
N SER A 44 -0.70 -7.64 0.33
CA SER A 44 -1.40 -8.93 0.26
C SER A 44 -0.48 -10.16 0.13
N GLN A 45 0.81 -10.00 -0.23
CA GLN A 45 1.76 -11.10 -0.35
C GLN A 45 2.45 -11.45 0.98
N TYR A 46 2.38 -10.58 2.00
CA TYR A 46 3.10 -10.79 3.26
C TYR A 46 2.34 -10.40 4.54
N ALA A 47 1.26 -9.63 4.41
CA ALA A 47 0.42 -9.25 5.54
C ALA A 47 -0.33 -10.47 6.07
N ASP A 48 -0.40 -10.57 7.38
CA ASP A 48 -1.11 -11.62 8.10
C ASP A 48 -2.07 -10.95 9.09
N PHE A 49 -3.32 -10.79 8.68
CA PHE A 49 -4.34 -10.15 9.50
C PHE A 49 -4.99 -11.17 10.43
N LYS A 50 -5.07 -10.83 11.71
CA LYS A 50 -5.87 -11.60 12.66
C LYS A 50 -7.34 -11.37 12.35
N GLY A 51 -8.19 -12.36 12.62
CA GLY A 51 -9.64 -12.15 12.48
C GLY A 51 -10.11 -10.91 13.26
N LEU A 52 -11.07 -10.16 12.71
CA LEU A 52 -11.48 -8.83 13.22
C LEU A 52 -11.77 -8.80 14.73
N LYS A 53 -12.34 -9.88 15.27
CA LYS A 53 -12.64 -10.06 16.70
C LYS A 53 -11.42 -10.01 17.62
N ASN A 54 -10.22 -10.17 17.08
CA ASN A 54 -8.96 -10.15 17.82
C ASN A 54 -8.40 -8.73 18.01
N TYR A 55 -8.93 -7.75 17.29
CA TYR A 55 -8.57 -6.34 17.49
C TYR A 55 -9.51 -5.72 18.53
N LYS A 56 -8.92 -5.05 19.53
CA LYS A 56 -9.66 -4.44 20.64
C LYS A 56 -10.02 -2.99 20.32
N ASP A 57 -11.08 -2.52 20.99
CA ASP A 57 -11.47 -1.10 21.00
C ASP A 57 -11.69 -0.50 19.61
N GLY A 58 -12.27 -1.30 18.70
CA GLY A 58 -12.60 -0.85 17.35
C GLY A 58 -13.79 0.10 17.33
N SER A 59 -13.69 1.17 16.53
CA SER A 59 -14.82 2.04 16.21
C SER A 59 -15.50 1.51 14.93
N ILE A 60 -16.81 1.31 14.97
CA ILE A 60 -17.60 0.87 13.82
C ILE A 60 -18.60 1.97 13.46
N THR A 61 -18.57 2.41 12.21
CA THR A 61 -19.46 3.46 11.70
C THR A 61 -20.22 2.95 10.47
N ALA A 62 -21.47 3.38 10.35
CA ALA A 62 -22.35 3.08 9.22
C ALA A 62 -22.99 4.38 8.72
N ASN A 63 -22.96 4.61 7.41
CA ASN A 63 -23.62 5.72 6.76
C ASN A 63 -24.59 5.21 5.69
N GLU A 64 -25.88 5.24 6.01
CA GLU A 64 -26.95 4.75 5.14
C GLU A 64 -27.23 5.64 3.92
N ASN A 65 -26.80 6.92 3.94
CA ASN A 65 -27.04 7.82 2.81
C ASN A 65 -26.10 7.52 1.61
N VAL A 66 -24.97 6.85 1.85
CA VAL A 66 -23.95 6.46 0.84
C VAL A 66 -23.81 4.94 0.71
N PRO A 67 -24.67 4.17 1.40
CA PRO A 67 -24.37 2.85 1.99
C PRO A 67 -22.89 2.49 2.17
N SER A 68 -22.22 3.09 3.17
CA SER A 68 -20.82 2.76 3.51
C SER A 68 -20.66 2.31 4.97
N TYR A 69 -19.71 1.41 5.20
CA TYR A 69 -19.34 0.91 6.52
C TYR A 69 -17.83 1.03 6.72
N GLU A 70 -17.42 1.38 7.93
CA GLU A 70 -16.01 1.50 8.29
C GLU A 70 -15.78 0.87 9.67
N ALA A 71 -14.61 0.26 9.83
CA ALA A 71 -14.14 -0.29 11.09
C ALA A 71 -12.69 0.18 11.29
N GLU A 72 -12.47 0.99 12.31
CA GLU A 72 -11.16 1.56 12.64
C GLU A 72 -10.63 0.92 13.93
N TYR A 73 -9.37 0.48 13.91
CA TYR A 73 -8.71 -0.15 15.05
C TYR A 73 -7.35 0.49 15.30
N LYS A 74 -7.04 0.76 16.57
CA LYS A 74 -5.71 1.22 16.98
C LYS A 74 -4.76 0.02 17.09
N LEU A 75 -3.70 0.02 16.28
CA LEU A 75 -2.66 -1.00 16.33
C LEU A 75 -1.47 -0.55 17.20
N ASN A 76 -0.74 -1.54 17.72
CA ASN A 76 0.50 -1.32 18.46
C ASN A 76 1.71 -1.61 17.55
N ASN A 77 2.86 -0.98 17.82
CA ASN A 77 4.13 -1.25 17.12
C ASN A 77 4.64 -2.69 17.28
N SER A 78 4.04 -3.46 18.19
CA SER A 78 4.33 -4.89 18.36
C SER A 78 3.64 -5.78 17.32
N ASP A 79 2.60 -5.27 16.63
CA ASP A 79 1.87 -5.97 15.57
C ASP A 79 2.78 -6.32 14.38
N GLU A 80 2.60 -7.51 13.82
CA GLU A 80 3.49 -8.02 12.78
C GLU A 80 3.36 -7.28 11.46
N ASN A 81 2.16 -6.82 11.10
CA ASN A 81 1.96 -6.06 9.86
C ASN A 81 2.51 -4.64 10.00
N VAL A 82 2.42 -4.05 11.19
CA VAL A 82 3.03 -2.74 11.50
C VAL A 82 4.55 -2.82 11.40
N LYS A 83 5.18 -3.88 11.93
CA LYS A 83 6.66 -4.04 11.85
C LYS A 83 7.20 -4.23 10.44
N LYS A 84 6.39 -4.78 9.53
CA LYS A 84 6.78 -5.08 8.14
C LYS A 84 6.63 -3.87 7.20
N THR A 85 6.13 -2.74 7.70
CA THR A 85 5.82 -1.52 6.92
C THR A 85 6.72 -0.38 7.35
#